data_AF-A0A535HMD7-F1
#
_entry.id   AF-A0A535HMD7-F1
#
_cell.length_a   1.000
_cell.length_b   1.000
_cell.length_c   1.000
_cell.angle_alpha   90.00
_cell.angle_beta   90.00
_cell.angle_gamma   90.00
#
_symmetry.space_group_name_H-M   'P 1'
#
loop_
_entity.id
_entity.type
_entity.pdbx_description
1 polymer ?
#
loop_
_entity_poly.entity_id
_entity_poly.type
_entity_poly.pdbx_seq_one_letter_code
_entity_poly.pdbx_strand_id
1 'polypeptide(L)' 'MRAVDCPCGLTLTGNSDEELLRRAFEHRDQHHADDNIPDEFVRETVVKNARDITEGATTSTP' A
#
# COMPACT_ATOMS: atom_id res chain seq x y z
N MET A 1 -6.92 10.78 2.68
CA MET A 1 -5.83 10.09 1.95
C MET A 1 -5.99 8.60 2.14
N ARG A 2 -5.31 7.77 1.36
CA ARG A 2 -5.30 6.32 1.57
C ARG A 2 -3.89 5.84 1.83
N ALA A 3 -3.79 4.74 2.56
CA ALA A 3 -2.54 4.05 2.82
C ALA A 3 -2.75 2.55 2.68
N VAL A 4 -1.77 1.83 2.16
CA VAL A 4 -1.72 0.37 2.15
C VAL A 4 -0.45 -0.07 2.86
N ASP A 5 -0.59 -1.01 3.80
CA ASP A 5 0.56 -1.64 4.45
C ASP A 5 1.00 -2.87 3.63
N CYS A 6 2.27 -2.85 3.21
CA CYS A 6 2.91 -3.99 2.56
C CYS A 6 3.44 -4.95 3.63
N PRO A 7 3.33 -6.28 3.46
CA PRO A 7 3.85 -7.26 4.40
C PRO A 7 5.38 -7.17 4.61
N CYS A 8 6.13 -6.48 3.75
CA CYS A 8 7.55 -6.20 3.96
C CYS A 8 7.81 -5.14 5.05
N GLY A 9 6.77 -4.50 5.58
CA GLY A 9 6.84 -3.45 6.61
C GLY A 9 6.84 -2.03 6.09
N LEU A 10 6.72 -1.82 4.76
CA LEU A 10 6.59 -0.50 4.15
C LEU A 10 5.12 -0.11 3.98
N THR A 11 4.79 1.12 4.36
CA THR A 11 3.46 1.70 4.12
C THR A 11 3.52 2.61 2.90
N LEU A 12 2.68 2.33 1.90
CA LEU A 12 2.52 3.17 0.72
C LEU A 12 1.31 4.07 0.92
N THR A 13 1.48 5.37 0.75
CA THR A 13 0.38 6.35 0.80
C THR A 13 0.00 6.80 -0.59
N GLY A 14 -1.24 7.26 -0.78
CA GLY A 14 -1.73 7.75 -2.06
C GLY A 14 -3.01 8.55 -1.90
N ASN A 15 -3.36 9.32 -2.93
CA ASN A 15 -4.56 10.14 -2.92
C ASN A 15 -5.82 9.36 -3.32
N SER A 16 -5.66 8.18 -3.92
CA SER A 16 -6.74 7.30 -4.37
C SER A 16 -6.25 5.86 -4.50
N ASP A 17 -7.16 4.91 -4.65
CA ASP A 17 -6.84 3.48 -4.82
C ASP A 17 -6.01 3.23 -6.09
N GLU A 18 -6.27 3.97 -7.17
CA GLU A 18 -5.52 3.88 -8.44
C GLU A 18 -4.06 4.32 -8.27
N GLU A 19 -3.84 5.40 -7.51
CA GLU A 19 -2.51 5.89 -7.12
C GLU A 19 -1.78 4.88 -6.23
N LEU A 20 -2.48 4.29 -5.26
CA LEU A 20 -1.91 3.23 -4.41
C LEU A 20 -1.51 2.01 -5.24
N LEU A 21 -2.34 1.61 -6.20
CA LEU A 21 -2.06 0.49 -7.10
C LEU A 21 -0.77 0.75 -7.88
N ARG A 22 -0.65 1.93 -8.50
CA ARG A 22 0.53 2.33 -9.25
C ARG A 22 1.78 2.31 -8.38
N ARG A 23 1.72 2.92 -7.19
CA ARG A 23 2.83 2.91 -6.22
C ARG A 23 3.19 1.51 -5.74
N ALA A 24 2.21 0.63 -5.56
CA ALA A 24 2.45 -0.76 -5.17
C ALA A 24 3.16 -1.55 -6.28
N PHE A 25 2.83 -1.30 -7.55
CA PHE A 25 3.56 -1.85 -8.69
C PHE A 25 5.00 -1.33 -8.76
N GLU A 26 5.21 -0.03 -8.63
CA GLU A 26 6.56 0.56 -8.62
C GLU A 26 7.38 0.04 -7.43
N HIS A 27 6.77 -0.09 -6.26
CA HIS A 27 7.41 -0.68 -5.08
C HIS A 27 7.81 -2.13 -5.31
N ARG A 28 6.92 -2.96 -5.89
CA ARG A 28 7.26 -4.33 -6.26
C ARG A 28 8.45 -4.36 -7.21
N ASP A 29 8.40 -3.57 -8.27
CA ASP A 29 9.45 -3.58 -9.30
C ASP A 29 10.82 -3.15 -8.74
N GLN A 30 10.83 -2.23 -7.77
CA GLN A 30 12.08 -1.73 -7.18
C GLN A 30 12.62 -2.60 -6.03
N HIS A 31 11.74 -3.21 -5.23
CA HIS A 31 12.13 -3.94 -4.02
C HIS A 31 12.00 -5.46 -4.14
N HIS A 32 11.17 -5.95 -5.05
CA HIS A 32 10.76 -7.35 -5.20
C HIS A 32 10.79 -7.80 -6.68
N ALA A 33 11.71 -7.24 -7.48
CA ALA A 33 11.89 -7.64 -8.89
C ALA A 33 12.18 -9.14 -9.03
N ASP A 34 12.95 -9.71 -8.09
CA ASP A 34 13.40 -11.10 -8.15
C ASP A 34 12.34 -12.09 -7.60
N ASP A 35 11.47 -11.63 -6.69
CA ASP A 35 10.43 -12.43 -6.03
C ASP A 35 9.29 -12.88 -6.97
N ASN A 36 9.25 -12.41 -8.23
CA ASN A 36 8.22 -12.76 -9.22
C ASN A 36 6.78 -12.60 -8.70
N ILE A 37 6.53 -11.55 -7.91
CA ILE A 37 5.20 -11.29 -7.32
C ILE A 37 4.19 -10.97 -8.45
N PRO A 38 3.10 -11.75 -8.59
CA PRO A 38 2.15 -11.56 -9.68
C PRO A 38 1.33 -10.27 -9.51
N ASP A 39 0.89 -9.68 -10.62
CA ASP A 39 0.13 -8.44 -10.59
C ASP A 39 -1.18 -8.55 -9.82
N GLU A 40 -1.80 -9.74 -9.83
CA GLU A 40 -3.00 -10.04 -9.06
C GLU A 40 -2.76 -9.90 -7.54
N PHE A 41 -1.62 -10.36 -7.04
CA PHE A 41 -1.26 -10.25 -5.63
C PHE A 41 -1.13 -8.78 -5.20
N VAL A 42 -0.51 -7.95 -6.05
CA VAL A 42 -0.39 -6.51 -5.81
C VAL A 42 -1.76 -5.86 -5.73
N ARG A 43 -2.66 -6.16 -6.68
CA ARG A 43 -4.03 -5.62 -6.70
C ARG A 43 -4.82 -6.07 -5.49
N GLU A 44 -4.76 -7.35 -5.15
CA GLU A 44 -5.46 -7.89 -3.99
C GLU A 44 -4.96 -7.26 -2.69
N THR A 45 -3.64 -7.05 -2.57
CA THR A 45 -3.04 -6.40 -1.40
C THR A 45 -3.59 -4.98 -1.22
N VAL A 46 -3.67 -4.19 -2.29
CA VAL A 46 -4.26 -2.84 -2.23
C VAL A 46 -5.74 -2.91 -1.88
N VAL A 47 -6.53 -3.76 -2.54
CA VAL A 47 -7.97 -3.85 -2.26
C VAL A 47 -8.26 -4.32 -0.82
N LYS A 48 -7.50 -5.28 -0.30
CA LYS A 48 -7.71 -5.84 1.03
C LYS A 48 -7.13 -4.99 2.17
N ASN A 49 -5.98 -4.34 1.93
CA ASN A 49 -5.21 -3.67 2.98
C ASN A 49 -5.19 -2.13 2.84
N ALA A 50 -5.72 -1.57 1.75
CA ALA A 50 -5.87 -0.12 1.66
C ALA A 50 -6.89 0.36 2.70
N ARG A 51 -6.44 1.30 3.52
CA ARG A 51 -7.21 1.97 4.54
C ARG A 51 -7.23 3.47 4.29
N ASP A 52 -8.34 4.09 4.63
CA ASP A 52 -8.41 5.54 4.68
C ASP A 52 -7.58 6.05 5.86
N ILE A 53 -6.71 7.01 5.57
CA ILE A 53 -5.96 7.76 6.57
C ILE A 53 -6.41 9.22 6.50
N THR A 54 -6.87 9.72 7.64
CA THR A 54 -7.03 11.16 7.88
C THR A 54 -5.72 11.69 8.42
N GLU A 55 -5.26 12.82 7.88
CA GLU A 55 -4.20 13.59 8.53
C GLU A 55 -4.74 14.02 9.90
N GLY A 56 -4.36 13.29 10.96
CA GLY A 56 -4.83 13.57 12.32
C GLY A 56 -5.37 12.41 13.15
N ALA A 57 -5.31 11.15 12.70
CA ALA A 57 -5.60 10.02 13.59
C ALA A 57 -4.43 9.70 14.54
N THR A 58 -3.94 10.71 15.26
CA THR A 58 -3.27 10.52 16.55
C THR A 58 -4.36 10.40 17.62
N THR A 59 -5.00 9.26 17.73
CA THR A 59 -5.61 8.84 19.00
C THR A 59 -4.62 7.85 19.60
N SER A 60 -3.47 8.30 20.11
CA SER A 60 -3.35 8.77 21.49
C SER A 60 -4.58 8.53 22.36
N THR A 61 -4.38 7.70 23.39
CA THR A 61 -5.01 7.72 24.72
C THR A 61 -5.99 6.56 25.00
N PRO A 62 -6.07 6.04 26.25
CA PRO A 62 -5.13 6.03 27.39
C PRO A 62 -4.53 4.64 27.69
#